data_AF-A0A0F9UDY0-F1
#
_entry.id   AF-A0A0F9UDY0-F1
#
_cell.length_a   1.000
_cell.length_b   1.000
_cell.length_c   1.000
_cell.angle_alpha   90.00
_cell.angle_beta   90.00
_cell.angle_gamma   90.00
#
_symmetry.space_group_name_H-M   'P 1'
#
loop_
_entity.id
_entity.type
_entity.pdbx_description
1 polymer ?
#
loop_
_entity_poly.entity_id
_entity_poly.type
_entity_poly.pdbx_seq_one_letter_code
_entity_poly.pdbx_strand_id
1 'polypeptide(L)'
;MSLIVGQNSWCTILEADTYLTEKIEAEVWFGLTPVGTPGETSKQSLLISAFYWLYLAPGLNLSPTLTDINILNAQIEAALFLMEHYTELNERRGAIHSGLTAFTLSQKEERLDKVQIKIPDYIMGMLRDYSIVNTVALLKGEYDT
;
A
#
# COMPACT_ATOMS: atom_id res chain seq x y z
N MET A 1 -20.58 -2.38 2.80
CA MET A 1 -19.73 -3.02 3.83
C MET A 1 -20.34 -4.38 4.15
N SER A 2 -19.61 -5.44 4.52
CA SER A 2 -18.26 -5.46 5.08
C SER A 2 -17.25 -6.37 4.36
N LEU A 3 -16.04 -5.83 4.22
CA LEU A 3 -14.81 -6.62 4.23
C LEU A 3 -14.60 -7.17 5.64
N ILE A 4 -14.27 -8.46 5.79
CA ILE A 4 -13.73 -9.04 7.04
C ILE A 4 -12.72 -10.16 6.70
N VAL A 5 -11.52 -9.80 6.23
CA VAL A 5 -10.35 -10.71 6.31
C VAL A 5 -9.28 -10.05 7.20
N GLY A 6 -9.36 -10.35 8.50
CA GLY A 6 -8.33 -10.01 9.50
C GLY A 6 -8.31 -8.64 10.22
N GLN A 7 -9.24 -7.68 10.18
CA GLN A 7 -10.66 -7.69 9.82
C GLN A 7 -11.07 -6.53 8.88
N ASN A 8 -10.14 -5.68 8.45
CA ASN A 8 -10.35 -4.72 7.37
C ASN A 8 -9.13 -4.78 6.44
N SER A 9 -8.90 -5.98 5.90
CA SER A 9 -7.80 -6.29 4.99
C SER A 9 -8.21 -7.47 4.09
N TRP A 10 -7.38 -7.82 3.10
CA TRP A 10 -7.54 -8.98 2.22
C TRP A 10 -6.88 -10.26 2.75
N CYS A 11 -6.02 -10.20 3.78
CA CYS A 11 -5.31 -11.36 4.33
C CYS A 11 -5.36 -11.44 5.87
N THR A 12 -5.04 -12.61 6.41
CA THR A 12 -4.86 -12.83 7.85
C THR A 12 -3.42 -12.59 8.28
N ILE A 13 -3.20 -12.47 9.59
CA ILE A 13 -1.85 -12.42 10.17
C ILE A 13 -1.09 -13.73 9.89
N LEU A 14 -1.78 -14.87 9.88
CA LEU A 14 -1.14 -16.17 9.62
C LEU A 14 -0.61 -16.24 8.17
N GLU A 15 -1.38 -15.79 7.19
CA GLU A 15 -0.94 -15.74 5.79
C GLU A 15 0.23 -14.76 5.60
N ALA A 16 0.21 -13.62 6.29
CA ALA A 16 1.33 -12.67 6.30
C ALA A 16 2.60 -13.26 6.93
N ASP A 17 2.47 -13.93 8.08
CA ASP A 17 3.57 -14.61 8.77
C ASP A 17 4.17 -15.73 7.91
N THR A 18 3.34 -16.54 7.24
CA THR A 18 3.80 -17.59 6.31
C THR A 18 4.55 -16.98 5.12
N TYR A 19 3.96 -15.99 4.44
CA TYR A 19 4.60 -15.33 3.29
C TYR A 19 5.95 -14.70 3.65
N LEU A 20 6.00 -13.94 4.76
CA LEU A 20 7.22 -13.25 5.18
C LEU A 20 8.31 -14.19 5.71
N THR A 21 7.93 -15.37 6.23
CA THR A 21 8.89 -16.45 6.56
C THR A 21 9.47 -17.07 5.29
N GLU A 22 8.64 -17.35 4.28
CA GLU A 22 9.04 -18.12 3.09
C GLU A 22 9.68 -17.30 1.96
N LYS A 23 9.48 -15.98 1.93
CA LYS A 23 9.84 -15.13 0.77
C LYS A 23 10.81 -13.99 1.06
N ILE A 24 10.77 -13.42 2.27
CA ILE A 24 11.50 -12.17 2.59
C ILE A 24 12.43 -12.34 3.79
N GLU A 25 12.15 -13.27 4.71
CA GLU A 25 12.89 -13.46 5.97
C GLU A 25 12.89 -12.17 6.83
N ALA A 26 11.75 -11.48 6.86
CA ALA A 26 11.60 -10.16 7.49
C ALA A 26 11.61 -10.22 9.04
N GLU A 27 12.78 -10.41 9.66
CA GLU A 27 12.94 -10.57 11.13
C GLU A 27 12.20 -9.50 11.96
N VAL A 28 12.22 -8.23 11.51
CA VAL A 28 11.59 -7.09 12.20
C VAL A 28 10.06 -7.27 12.32
N TRP A 29 9.42 -7.89 11.32
CA TRP A 29 7.99 -8.19 11.35
C TRP A 29 7.64 -9.16 12.48
N PHE A 30 8.49 -10.15 12.75
CA PHE A 30 8.25 -11.15 13.80
C PHE A 30 8.48 -10.60 15.22
N GLY A 31 9.14 -9.44 15.36
CA GLY A 31 9.21 -8.69 16.61
C GLY A 31 7.92 -7.94 16.98
N LEU A 32 6.96 -7.78 16.05
CA LEU A 32 5.71 -7.07 16.31
C LEU A 32 4.67 -7.92 17.04
N THR A 33 3.89 -7.28 17.90
CA THR A 33 2.70 -7.88 18.49
C THR A 33 1.65 -8.16 17.40
N PRO A 34 0.94 -9.31 17.42
CA PRO A 34 -0.08 -9.63 16.43
C PRO A 34 -1.24 -8.61 16.42
N VAL A 35 -1.71 -8.24 17.62
CA VAL A 35 -2.78 -7.27 17.86
C VAL A 35 -2.27 -6.31 18.94
N GLY A 36 -2.23 -5.02 18.64
CA GLY A 36 -1.78 -3.96 19.55
C GLY A 36 -2.92 -3.18 20.19
N THR A 37 -2.60 -2.29 21.13
CA THR A 37 -3.60 -1.34 21.66
C THR A 37 -3.82 -0.18 20.69
N PRO A 38 -4.96 0.57 20.78
CA PRO A 38 -5.22 1.68 19.88
C PRO A 38 -4.14 2.77 19.94
N GLY A 39 -3.41 2.94 18.84
CA GLY A 39 -2.28 3.87 18.72
C GLY A 39 -0.91 3.21 18.68
N GLU A 40 -0.80 1.91 18.99
CA GLU A 40 0.43 1.15 18.84
C GLU A 40 0.55 0.47 17.46
N THR A 41 1.77 0.35 16.96
CA THR A 41 2.07 -0.41 15.74
C THR A 41 2.04 -1.91 16.03
N SER A 42 1.18 -2.64 15.32
CA SER A 42 1.03 -4.10 15.40
C SER A 42 0.88 -4.69 14.00
N LYS A 43 1.05 -6.01 13.87
CA LYS A 43 0.83 -6.71 12.59
C LYS A 43 -0.55 -6.39 12.00
N GLN A 44 -1.59 -6.43 12.83
CA GLN A 44 -2.95 -6.09 12.40
C GLN A 44 -3.09 -4.63 11.93
N SER A 45 -2.55 -3.65 12.67
CA SER A 45 -2.70 -2.23 12.30
C SER A 45 -1.95 -1.88 11.00
N LEU A 46 -0.83 -2.56 10.73
CA LEU A 46 -0.08 -2.42 9.48
C LEU A 46 -0.85 -3.03 8.29
N LEU A 47 -1.38 -4.25 8.41
CA LEU A 47 -2.19 -4.88 7.35
C LEU A 47 -3.44 -4.05 7.01
N ILE A 48 -4.12 -3.49 8.01
CA ILE A 48 -5.27 -2.60 7.80
C ILE A 48 -4.82 -1.28 7.14
N SER A 49 -3.68 -0.72 7.54
CA SER A 49 -3.13 0.50 6.92
C SER A 49 -2.74 0.28 5.46
N ALA A 50 -2.13 -0.86 5.15
CA ALA A 50 -1.77 -1.28 3.81
C ALA A 50 -3.01 -1.51 2.93
N PHE A 51 -4.04 -2.18 3.46
CA PHE A 51 -5.34 -2.32 2.80
C PHE A 51 -5.89 -0.96 2.38
N TYR A 52 -6.05 -0.02 3.31
CA TYR A 52 -6.63 1.29 2.99
C TYR A 52 -5.73 2.13 2.07
N TRP A 53 -4.40 1.98 2.17
CA TRP A 53 -3.47 2.69 1.29
C TRP A 53 -3.59 2.22 -0.17
N LEU A 54 -3.66 0.91 -0.41
CA LEU A 54 -3.83 0.32 -1.75
C LEU A 54 -5.26 0.51 -2.28
N TYR A 55 -6.28 0.28 -1.44
CA TYR A 55 -7.70 0.41 -1.81
C TYR A 55 -8.09 1.84 -2.19
N LEU A 56 -7.46 2.85 -1.57
CA LEU A 56 -7.69 4.27 -1.86
C LEU A 56 -6.59 4.86 -2.77
N ALA A 57 -5.79 4.04 -3.45
CA ALA A 57 -4.70 4.50 -4.30
C ALA A 57 -5.24 5.08 -5.63
N PRO A 58 -4.92 6.34 -5.98
CA PRO A 58 -5.32 6.93 -7.25
C PRO A 58 -4.56 6.23 -8.39
N GLY A 59 -5.27 5.42 -9.18
CA GLY A 59 -4.69 4.62 -10.26
C GLY A 59 -4.88 3.11 -10.11
N LEU A 60 -5.46 2.63 -9.00
CA LEU A 60 -5.85 1.23 -8.82
C LEU A 60 -7.38 1.13 -8.65
N ASN A 61 -7.99 0.09 -9.25
CA ASN A 61 -9.40 -0.24 -9.09
C ASN A 61 -9.54 -1.61 -8.40
N LEU A 62 -9.39 -1.61 -7.08
CA LEU A 62 -9.47 -2.81 -6.24
C LEU A 62 -10.84 -2.90 -5.56
N SER A 63 -11.47 -4.08 -5.62
CA SER A 63 -12.68 -4.37 -4.82
C SER A 63 -12.28 -4.99 -3.47
N PRO A 64 -12.99 -4.69 -2.37
CA PRO A 64 -12.80 -5.38 -1.10
C PRO A 64 -13.14 -6.89 -1.19
N THR A 65 -13.84 -7.35 -2.22
CA THR A 65 -14.21 -8.77 -2.36
C THR A 65 -13.17 -9.61 -3.11
N LEU A 66 -12.01 -9.05 -3.46
CA LEU A 66 -10.97 -9.75 -4.20
C LEU A 66 -10.21 -10.73 -3.29
N THR A 67 -9.88 -11.89 -3.85
CA THR A 67 -9.19 -13.00 -3.15
C THR A 67 -7.94 -13.46 -3.89
N ASP A 68 -7.47 -12.67 -4.86
CA ASP A 68 -6.37 -13.03 -5.73
C ASP A 68 -5.04 -12.99 -4.96
N ILE A 69 -4.22 -14.04 -5.08
CA ILE A 69 -2.98 -14.17 -4.30
C ILE A 69 -2.01 -12.99 -4.50
N ASN A 70 -2.03 -12.36 -5.67
CA ASN A 70 -1.24 -11.16 -5.95
C ASN A 70 -1.67 -9.96 -5.10
N ILE A 71 -2.96 -9.83 -4.76
CA ILE A 71 -3.48 -8.77 -3.89
C ILE A 71 -3.12 -9.05 -2.43
N LEU A 72 -3.22 -10.31 -2.00
CA LEU A 72 -2.79 -10.70 -0.65
C LEU A 72 -1.29 -10.41 -0.47
N ASN A 73 -0.45 -10.87 -1.41
CA ASN A 73 0.99 -10.61 -1.39
C ASN A 73 1.30 -9.11 -1.45
N ALA A 74 0.66 -8.36 -2.35
CA ALA A 74 0.84 -6.92 -2.45
C ALA A 74 0.45 -6.18 -1.16
N GLN A 75 -0.57 -6.64 -0.43
CA GLN A 75 -0.92 -6.07 0.88
C GLN A 75 0.14 -6.38 1.94
N ILE A 76 0.70 -7.58 1.96
CA ILE A 76 1.74 -8.00 2.91
C ILE A 76 3.03 -7.20 2.67
N GLU A 77 3.45 -7.09 1.41
CA GLU A 77 4.57 -6.26 0.94
C GLU A 77 4.35 -4.77 1.27
N ALA A 78 3.14 -4.26 1.05
CA ALA A 78 2.78 -2.89 1.40
C ALA A 78 2.77 -2.66 2.93
N ALA A 79 2.39 -3.65 3.73
CA ALA A 79 2.44 -3.56 5.19
C ALA A 79 3.89 -3.53 5.72
N LEU A 80 4.79 -4.29 5.10
CA LEU A 80 6.23 -4.25 5.40
C LEU A 80 6.84 -2.88 5.01
N PHE A 81 6.58 -2.40 3.80
CA PHE A 81 7.03 -1.08 3.37
C PHE A 81 6.48 0.05 4.26
N LEU A 82 5.20 -0.02 4.65
CA LEU A 82 4.59 0.94 5.57
C LEU A 82 5.14 0.85 6.99
N MET A 83 5.72 -0.28 7.42
CA MET A 83 6.40 -0.40 8.71
C MET A 83 7.70 0.42 8.72
N GLU A 84 8.47 0.34 7.64
CA GLU A 84 9.74 1.08 7.47
C GLU A 84 9.50 2.59 7.28
N HIS A 85 8.43 2.97 6.59
CA HIS A 85 8.07 4.37 6.28
C HIS A 85 6.93 4.95 7.14
N TYR A 86 6.57 4.32 8.27
CA TYR A 86 5.39 4.69 9.05
C TYR A 86 5.45 6.13 9.60
N THR A 87 6.62 6.53 10.07
CA THR A 87 6.88 7.89 10.59
C THR A 87 6.67 8.93 9.48
N GLU A 88 7.26 8.71 8.31
CA GLU A 88 7.16 9.61 7.16
C GLU A 88 5.70 9.77 6.69
N LEU A 89 4.92 8.67 6.68
CA LEU A 89 3.49 8.71 6.32
C LEU A 89 2.70 9.59 7.31
N ASN A 90 2.98 9.47 8.61
CA ASN A 90 2.30 10.24 9.64
C ASN A 90 2.74 11.70 9.66
N GLU A 91 4.01 12.00 9.42
CA GLU A 91 4.52 13.36 9.24
C GLU A 91 3.87 14.05 8.04
N ARG A 92 3.81 13.38 6.87
CA ARG A 92 3.10 13.89 5.68
C ARG A 92 1.61 14.14 5.96
N ARG A 93 0.93 13.20 6.63
CA ARG A 93 -0.48 13.35 7.03
C ARG A 93 -0.68 14.53 7.99
N GLY A 94 0.19 14.68 8.98
CA GLY A 94 0.16 15.79 9.95
C GLY A 94 0.42 17.14 9.28
N ALA A 95 1.40 17.21 8.37
CA ALA A 95 1.72 18.41 7.59
C ALA A 95 0.56 18.84 6.69
N ILE A 96 -0.11 17.90 6.00
CA ILE A 96 -1.30 18.20 5.20
C ILE A 96 -2.45 18.66 6.09
N HIS A 97 -2.66 18.02 7.26
CA HIS A 97 -3.71 18.41 8.20
C HIS A 97 -3.49 19.81 8.80
N SER A 98 -2.23 20.25 8.98
CA SER A 98 -1.90 21.62 9.40
C SER A 98 -1.92 22.64 8.26
N GLY A 99 -2.25 22.23 7.02
CA GLY A 99 -2.37 23.10 5.86
C GLY A 99 -1.08 23.31 5.07
N LEU A 100 -0.01 22.56 5.36
CA LEU A 100 1.23 22.60 4.61
C LEU A 100 1.05 21.90 3.24
N THR A 101 1.14 22.67 2.16
CA THR A 101 0.90 22.18 0.79
C THR A 101 2.18 21.90 0.00
N ALA A 102 3.30 22.50 0.39
CA ALA A 102 4.63 22.21 -0.12
C ALA A 102 5.71 22.62 0.89
N PHE A 103 6.89 22.03 0.79
CA PHE A 103 8.09 22.52 1.46
C PHE A 103 9.30 22.42 0.52
N THR A 104 10.27 23.31 0.74
CA THR A 104 11.51 23.35 -0.07
C THR A 104 12.70 23.16 0.86
N LEU A 105 13.51 22.13 0.59
CA LEU A 105 14.67 21.78 1.40
C LEU A 105 15.93 21.82 0.52
N SER A 106 16.53 23.01 0.44
CA SER A 106 17.77 23.37 -0.29
C SER A 106 17.77 23.14 -1.81
N GLN A 107 17.49 21.92 -2.27
CA GLN A 107 17.50 21.51 -3.68
C GLN A 107 16.31 20.62 -4.06
N LYS A 108 15.45 20.24 -3.11
CA LYS A 108 14.21 19.50 -3.36
C LYS A 108 13.01 20.38 -3.01
N GLU A 109 12.15 20.63 -3.99
CA GLU A 109 10.77 21.04 -3.75
C GLU A 109 9.92 19.77 -3.65
N GLU A 110 9.21 19.62 -2.55
CA GLU A 110 8.26 18.53 -2.36
C GLU A 110 6.85 19.11 -2.17
N ARG A 111 5.96 18.75 -3.09
CA ARG A 111 4.53 19.08 -3.00
C ARG A 111 3.84 18.01 -2.17
N LEU A 112 3.09 18.45 -1.17
CA LEU A 112 2.24 17.61 -0.33
C LEU A 112 0.81 17.55 -0.92
N ASP A 113 0.70 17.63 -2.26
CA ASP A 113 -0.57 17.61 -2.99
C ASP A 113 -1.22 16.21 -3.00
N LYS A 114 -0.53 15.19 -2.49
CA LYS A 114 -1.06 13.84 -2.25
C LYS A 114 -0.68 13.35 -0.85
N VAL A 115 -1.67 12.81 -0.13
CA VAL A 115 -1.56 12.23 1.22
C VAL A 115 -0.71 10.94 1.27
N GLN A 116 -0.30 10.43 0.11
CA GLN A 116 0.23 9.08 -0.04
C GLN A 116 1.69 9.12 -0.47
N ILE A 117 2.53 8.38 0.26
CA ILE A 117 3.84 7.92 -0.22
C ILE A 117 3.60 7.17 -1.55
N LYS A 118 4.52 7.30 -2.51
CA LYS A 118 4.43 6.56 -3.78
C LYS A 118 4.45 5.06 -3.47
N ILE A 119 3.46 4.31 -3.97
CA ILE A 119 3.48 2.84 -3.91
C ILE A 119 4.71 2.35 -4.71
N PRO A 120 5.59 1.52 -4.13
CA PRO A 120 6.74 0.95 -4.83
C PRO A 120 6.36 0.19 -6.11
N ASP A 121 7.24 0.28 -7.11
CA ASP A 121 6.95 -0.27 -8.45
C ASP A 121 6.82 -1.80 -8.46
N TYR A 122 7.42 -2.52 -7.49
CA TYR A 122 7.25 -3.97 -7.35
C TYR A 122 5.83 -4.35 -6.87
N ILE A 123 5.26 -3.58 -5.94
CA ILE A 123 3.86 -3.74 -5.47
C ILE A 123 2.89 -3.39 -6.60
N MET A 124 3.17 -2.31 -7.35
CA MET A 124 2.41 -1.98 -8.56
C MET A 124 2.52 -3.07 -9.63
N GLY A 125 3.65 -3.77 -9.73
CA GLY A 125 3.84 -4.93 -10.60
C GLY A 125 2.93 -6.12 -10.25
N MET A 126 2.72 -6.39 -8.95
CA MET A 126 1.76 -7.39 -8.48
C MET A 126 0.31 -6.99 -8.77
N LEU A 127 0.00 -5.69 -8.71
CA LEU A 127 -1.35 -5.14 -8.89
C LEU A 127 -1.65 -4.65 -10.32
N ARG A 128 -0.78 -4.94 -11.28
CA ARG A 128 -0.82 -4.38 -12.65
C ARG A 128 -2.18 -4.59 -13.34
N ASP A 129 -2.82 -5.73 -13.11
CA ASP A 129 -4.06 -6.14 -13.77
C ASP A 129 -5.28 -5.34 -13.25
N TYR A 130 -5.11 -4.59 -12.15
CA TYR A 130 -6.08 -3.68 -11.53
C TYR A 130 -5.73 -2.20 -11.74
N SER A 131 -4.70 -1.91 -12.55
CA SER A 131 -4.31 -0.55 -12.90
C SER A 131 -5.39 0.15 -13.75
N ILE A 132 -5.81 1.33 -13.32
CA ILE A 132 -6.70 2.22 -14.08
C ILE A 132 -5.96 2.84 -15.28
N VAL A 133 -4.62 2.83 -15.28
CA VAL A 133 -3.81 3.18 -16.47
C VAL A 133 -3.81 2.03 -17.46
N ASN A 134 -5.02 1.70 -17.92
CA ASN A 134 -5.26 0.77 -19.01
C ASN A 134 -5.00 1.52 -20.32
N THR A 135 -3.73 1.87 -20.57
CA THR A 135 -3.28 2.18 -21.92
C THR A 135 -3.31 0.89 -22.73
N VAL A 136 -4.52 0.54 -23.19
CA VAL A 136 -4.67 0.01 -24.54
C VAL A 136 -4.10 1.08 -25.45
N ALA A 137 -2.79 1.01 -25.68
CA ALA A 137 -2.17 1.65 -26.80
C ALA A 137 -2.81 1.03 -28.04
N LEU A 138 -3.90 1.65 -28.49
CA LEU A 138 -4.33 1.56 -29.87
C LEU A 138 -3.13 2.02 -30.69
N LEU A 139 -2.31 1.06 -31.11
CA LEU A 139 -1.54 1.19 -32.33
C LEU A 139 -2.56 1.53 -33.40
N LYS A 140 -2.74 2.83 -33.64
CA LYS A 140 -3.23 3.32 -34.93
C LYS A 140 -2.27 2.72 -35.93
N GLY A 141 -2.70 1.66 -36.61
CA GLY A 141 -1.92 1.09 -37.69
C GLY A 141 -1.74 2.19 -38.72
N GLU A 142 -0.50 2.62 -38.95
CA GLU A 142 -0.11 3.39 -40.13
C GLU A 142 -0.10 2.48 -41.38
N TYR A 143 -1.17 1.69 -41.53
CA TYR A 143 -1.46 0.74 -42.59
C TYR A 143 -2.97 0.60 -42.78
N ASP A 144 -3.63 1.72 -43.06
CA ASP A 144 -4.75 1.75 -43.99
C ASP A 144 -4.62 3.04 -44.81
N THR A 145 -4.64 2.84 -46.13
CA THR A 145 -4.27 3.72 -47.25
C THR A 145 -4.80 5.15 -47.25
#